data_AF-S9S710-F1
#
_entry.id   AF-S9S710-F1
#
_cell.length_a   1.000
_cell.length_b   1.000
_cell.length_c   1.000
_cell.angle_alpha   90.00
_cell.angle_beta   90.00
_cell.angle_gamma   90.00
#
_symmetry.space_group_name_H-M   'P 1'
#
loop_
_entity.id
_entity.type
_entity.pdbx_description
1 polymer ?
#
loop_
_entity_poly.entity_id
_entity_poly.type
_entity_poly.pdbx_seq_one_letter_code
_entity_poly.pdbx_strand_id
1 'polypeptide(L)'
;MNACASCHGAEAKGDGPLAEFLTVEVSDLTQIAARNDGVFPLIDVIHIIDGRTGGRPHGDPMPVWGQRFKEAMGEAGPYASEIVVRGRILSLAYYIESIQAE
;
A
#
# COMPACT_ATOMS: atom_id res chain seq x y z
N MET A 1 4.46 -0.59 -15.12
CA MET A 1 3.96 -0.06 -13.83
C MET A 1 3.33 -1.23 -13.10
N ASN A 2 4.06 -1.87 -12.18
CA ASN A 2 3.60 -3.11 -11.54
C ASN A 2 3.31 -2.82 -10.06
N ALA A 3 2.14 -3.19 -9.57
CA ALA A 3 1.64 -2.97 -8.21
C ALA A 3 1.06 -1.59 -7.90
N CYS A 4 1.67 -0.78 -7.02
CA CYS A 4 1.04 0.42 -6.46
C CYS A 4 0.72 1.49 -7.52
N ALA A 5 1.68 1.71 -8.44
CA ALA A 5 1.58 2.74 -9.49
C ALA A 5 0.48 2.45 -10.53
N SER A 6 -0.02 1.22 -10.63
CA SER A 6 -1.15 0.89 -11.52
C SER A 6 -2.40 1.68 -11.16
N CYS A 7 -2.61 1.91 -9.86
CA CYS A 7 -3.75 2.68 -9.36
C CYS A 7 -3.32 4.09 -8.94
N HIS A 8 -2.23 4.23 -8.19
CA HIS A 8 -1.82 5.53 -7.62
C HIS A 8 -0.98 6.39 -8.56
N GLY A 9 -0.61 5.89 -9.75
CA GLY A 9 0.24 6.62 -10.69
C GLY A 9 1.73 6.54 -10.35
N ALA A 10 2.57 6.98 -11.28
CA ALA A 10 4.04 6.96 -11.11
C ALA A 10 4.50 7.96 -10.04
N GLU A 11 3.80 9.08 -9.90
CA GLU A 11 4.05 10.12 -8.90
C GLU A 11 3.20 9.95 -7.64
N ALA A 12 2.47 8.82 -7.52
CA ALA A 12 1.62 8.50 -6.38
C ALA A 12 0.42 9.45 -6.15
N LYS A 13 -0.01 10.19 -7.18
CA LYS A 13 -1.07 11.21 -7.12
C LYS A 13 -2.49 10.69 -7.30
N GLY A 14 -2.68 9.37 -7.41
CA GLY A 14 -4.00 8.77 -7.64
C GLY A 14 -4.42 8.72 -9.12
N ASP A 15 -3.51 9.05 -10.03
CA ASP A 15 -3.73 9.17 -11.47
C ASP A 15 -3.18 7.97 -12.27
N GLY A 16 -3.16 6.78 -11.66
CA GLY A 16 -2.70 5.57 -12.32
C GLY A 16 -3.62 5.15 -13.47
N PRO A 17 -3.12 4.35 -14.43
CA PRO A 17 -3.90 3.90 -15.60
C PRO A 17 -5.14 3.08 -15.25
N LEU A 18 -5.24 2.54 -14.03
CA LEU A 18 -6.46 1.85 -13.56
C LEU A 18 -7.47 2.79 -12.90
N ALA A 19 -7.07 4.01 -12.51
CA ALA A 19 -7.92 4.92 -11.73
C ALA A 19 -9.23 5.25 -12.44
N GLU A 20 -9.22 5.45 -13.76
CA GLU A 20 -10.43 5.73 -14.56
C GLU A 20 -11.43 4.58 -14.64
N PHE A 21 -10.97 3.34 -14.37
CA PHE A 21 -11.80 2.14 -14.41
C PHE A 21 -12.34 1.74 -13.03
N LEU A 22 -11.95 2.44 -11.97
CA LEU A 22 -12.39 2.17 -10.61
C LEU A 22 -13.59 3.04 -10.26
N THR A 23 -14.53 2.46 -9.50
CA THR A 23 -15.69 3.20 -8.96
C THR A 23 -15.36 3.96 -7.68
N VAL A 24 -14.16 3.74 -7.13
CA VAL A 24 -13.63 4.46 -5.98
C VAL A 24 -12.56 5.44 -6.45
N GLU A 25 -12.55 6.62 -5.83
CA GLU A 25 -11.47 7.56 -6.04
C GLU A 25 -10.16 6.99 -5.48
N VAL A 26 -9.13 6.93 -6.32
CA VAL A 26 -7.80 6.50 -5.88
C VAL A 26 -7.10 7.68 -5.21
N SER A 27 -6.72 7.51 -3.94
CA SER A 27 -6.15 8.59 -3.16
C SER A 27 -4.77 9.04 -3.66
N ASP A 28 -4.56 10.36 -3.65
CA ASP A 28 -3.23 10.98 -3.71
C ASP A 28 -2.47 10.64 -2.42
N LEU A 29 -1.43 9.80 -2.56
CA LEU A 29 -0.61 9.33 -1.46
C LEU A 29 0.38 10.39 -0.98
N THR A 30 0.65 11.46 -1.74
CA THR A 30 1.55 12.56 -1.34
C THR A 30 0.93 13.50 -0.30
N GLN A 31 -0.38 13.36 -0.06
CA GLN A 31 -1.16 14.26 0.81
C GLN A 31 -1.64 13.58 2.10
N ILE A 32 -1.11 12.40 2.45
CA ILE A 32 -1.53 11.65 3.64
C ILE A 32 -1.22 12.46 4.91
N ALA A 33 0.00 13.00 5.03
CA ALA A 33 0.41 13.78 6.20
C ALA A 33 -0.43 15.06 6.32
N ALA A 34 -0.65 15.79 5.21
CA ALA A 34 -1.50 16.98 5.20
C ALA A 34 -2.93 16.70 5.68
N ARG A 35 -3.50 15.53 5.32
CA ARG A 35 -4.83 15.08 5.80
C ARG A 35 -4.83 14.59 7.25
N ASN A 36 -3.65 14.42 7.86
CA ASN A 36 -3.46 13.92 9.21
C ASN A 36 -2.63 14.90 10.06
N ASP A 37 -3.04 16.17 10.05
CA ASP A 37 -2.47 17.26 10.86
C ASP A 37 -0.94 17.43 10.71
N GLY A 38 -0.43 17.18 9.50
CA GLY A 38 1.00 17.25 9.19
C GLY A 38 1.82 16.05 9.67
N VAL A 39 1.20 15.03 10.24
CA VAL A 39 1.87 13.83 10.76
C VAL A 39 1.59 12.65 9.84
N PHE A 40 2.63 11.93 9.40
CA PHE A 40 2.44 10.71 8.64
C PHE A 40 2.06 9.53 9.56
N PRO A 41 0.89 8.89 9.41
CA PRO A 41 0.44 7.82 10.27
C PRO A 41 1.06 6.47 9.83
N LEU A 42 2.36 6.30 10.10
CA LEU A 42 3.16 5.18 9.59
C LEU A 42 2.53 3.79 9.85
N ILE A 43 2.03 3.56 11.07
CA ILE A 43 1.46 2.26 11.45
C ILE A 43 0.17 1.96 10.70
N ASP A 44 -0.69 2.96 10.51
CA ASP A 44 -1.94 2.78 9.77
C ASP A 44 -1.66 2.50 8.29
N VAL A 45 -0.67 3.19 7.71
CA VAL A 45 -0.24 2.93 6.33
C VAL A 45 0.33 1.52 6.19
N ILE A 46 1.13 1.04 7.15
CA ILE A 46 1.63 -0.34 7.17
C ILE A 46 0.46 -1.34 7.17
N HIS A 47 -0.56 -1.12 8.02
CA HIS A 47 -1.73 -2.00 8.08
C HIS A 47 -2.56 -1.96 6.79
N ILE A 48 -2.73 -0.79 6.18
CA ILE A 48 -3.45 -0.62 4.91
C ILE A 48 -2.71 -1.35 3.77
N ILE A 49 -1.39 -1.20 3.67
CA ILE A 49 -0.60 -1.91 2.65
C ILE A 49 -0.67 -3.42 2.89
N ASP A 50 -0.49 -3.87 4.14
CA ASP A 50 -0.56 -5.29 4.47
C ASP A 50 -1.92 -5.89 4.08
N GLY A 51 -3.00 -5.24 4.50
CA GLY A 51 -4.39 -5.59 4.17
C GLY A 51 -4.90 -6.88 4.84
N ARG A 52 -4.03 -7.65 5.52
CA ARG A 52 -4.46 -8.88 6.24
C ARG A 52 -5.14 -8.57 7.58
N THR A 53 -5.05 -7.32 8.04
CA THR A 53 -5.74 -6.82 9.22
C THR A 53 -6.94 -5.96 8.79
N GLY A 54 -8.14 -6.26 9.29
CA GLY A 54 -9.31 -5.38 9.11
C GLY A 54 -10.08 -5.54 7.79
N GLY A 55 -9.88 -6.63 7.07
CA GLY A 55 -10.55 -6.89 5.79
C GLY A 55 -12.08 -6.83 5.88
N ARG A 56 -12.72 -6.11 4.94
CA ARG A 56 -14.19 -6.00 4.89
C ARG A 56 -14.81 -7.26 4.24
N PRO A 57 -16.05 -7.66 4.62
CA PRO A 57 -16.72 -8.85 4.08
C PRO A 57 -16.94 -8.88 2.56
N HIS A 58 -16.81 -7.74 1.89
CA HIS A 58 -16.99 -7.60 0.44
C HIS A 58 -15.69 -7.21 -0.30
N GLY A 59 -14.54 -7.40 0.35
CA GLY A 59 -13.23 -7.02 -0.16
C GLY A 59 -12.90 -5.55 0.10
N ASP A 60 -11.61 -5.24 0.08
CA ASP A 60 -11.10 -3.88 0.11
C ASP A 60 -10.75 -3.42 -1.32
N PRO A 61 -10.87 -2.12 -1.64
CA PRO A 61 -10.53 -1.61 -2.97
C PRO A 61 -9.05 -1.78 -3.33
N MET A 62 -8.19 -1.89 -2.32
CA MET A 62 -6.77 -2.22 -2.49
C MET A 62 -6.55 -3.73 -2.38
N PRO A 63 -5.65 -4.31 -3.20
CA PRO A 63 -5.23 -5.70 -3.02
C PRO A 63 -4.62 -5.93 -1.64
N VAL A 64 -4.85 -7.12 -1.08
CA VAL A 64 -4.19 -7.59 0.15
C VAL A 64 -2.72 -7.90 -0.15
N TRP A 65 -1.85 -6.87 -0.13
CA TRP A 65 -0.46 -7.02 -0.57
C TRP A 65 0.36 -7.93 0.32
N GLY A 66 0.08 -7.98 1.63
CA GLY A 66 0.76 -8.91 2.54
C GLY A 66 0.58 -10.36 2.11
N GLN A 67 -0.62 -10.73 1.64
CA GLN A 67 -0.89 -12.06 1.11
C GLN A 67 -0.21 -12.29 -0.23
N ARG A 68 -0.28 -11.33 -1.17
CA ARG A 68 0.37 -11.44 -2.49
C ARG A 68 1.89 -11.52 -2.40
N PHE A 69 2.51 -10.75 -1.50
CA PHE A 69 3.95 -10.80 -1.27
C PHE A 69 4.35 -12.16 -0.67
N LYS A 70 3.54 -12.70 0.25
CA LYS A 70 3.77 -14.01 0.83
C LYS A 70 3.69 -15.13 -0.20
N GLU A 71 2.69 -15.11 -1.08
CA GLU A 71 2.54 -16.07 -2.18
C GLU A 71 3.71 -16.01 -3.16
N ALA A 72 4.24 -14.82 -3.43
CA ALA A 72 5.40 -14.63 -4.29
C ALA A 72 6.71 -15.22 -3.73
N MET A 73 6.78 -15.57 -2.44
CA MET A 73 7.97 -16.15 -1.80
C MET A 73 8.15 -17.65 -2.07
N GLY A 74 7.15 -18.34 -2.63
CA GLY A 74 7.22 -19.76 -2.95
C GLY A 74 7.54 -20.64 -1.74
N GLU A 75 8.63 -21.42 -1.81
CA GLU A 75 9.00 -22.43 -0.82
C GLU A 75 9.85 -21.91 0.37
N ALA A 76 10.00 -20.58 0.54
CA ALA A 76 10.80 -20.00 1.63
C ALA A 76 10.30 -20.36 3.06
N GLY A 77 9.14 -21.01 3.17
CA GLY A 77 8.54 -21.42 4.44
C GLY A 77 7.91 -20.24 5.21
N PRO A 78 7.02 -20.52 6.16
CA PRO A 78 6.17 -19.49 6.75
C PRO A 78 6.95 -18.40 7.50
N TYR A 79 8.07 -18.73 8.15
CA TYR A 79 8.84 -17.77 8.94
C TYR A 79 9.67 -16.81 8.08
N ALA A 80 10.42 -17.33 7.11
CA ALA A 80 11.28 -16.49 6.27
C ALA A 80 10.44 -15.58 5.38
N SER A 81 9.35 -16.11 4.80
CA SER A 81 8.40 -15.30 4.03
C SER A 81 7.87 -14.13 4.84
N GLU A 82 7.53 -14.34 6.11
CA GLU A 82 6.92 -13.28 6.93
C GLU A 82 7.89 -12.14 7.28
N ILE A 83 9.17 -12.47 7.52
CA ILE A 83 10.22 -11.46 7.74
C ILE A 83 10.39 -10.59 6.49
N VAL A 84 10.46 -11.23 5.31
CA VAL A 84 10.64 -10.52 4.03
C VAL A 84 9.41 -9.66 3.71
N VAL A 85 8.20 -10.20 3.88
CA VAL A 85 6.94 -9.47 3.64
C VAL A 85 6.85 -8.22 4.51
N ARG A 86 7.11 -8.35 5.82
CA ARG A 86 7.08 -7.21 6.74
C ARG A 86 8.15 -6.16 6.40
N GLY A 87 9.36 -6.58 6.08
CA GLY A 87 10.43 -5.67 5.64
C GLY A 87 10.06 -4.91 4.36
N ARG A 88 9.44 -5.60 3.40
CA ARG A 88 8.95 -4.98 2.15
C ARG A 88 7.85 -3.95 2.41
N ILE A 89 6.87 -4.29 3.24
CA ILE A 89 5.77 -3.38 3.59
C ILE A 89 6.31 -2.13 4.31
N LEU A 90 7.22 -2.32 5.27
CA LEU A 90 7.87 -1.21 5.97
C LEU A 90 8.62 -0.28 5.00
N SER A 91 9.39 -0.86 4.06
CA SER A 91 10.10 -0.08 3.04
C SER A 91 9.15 0.71 2.14
N LEU A 92 8.00 0.15 1.78
CA LEU A 92 6.99 0.85 0.99
C LEU A 92 6.34 1.99 1.79
N ALA A 93 6.03 1.76 3.07
CA ALA A 93 5.47 2.79 3.94
C ALA A 93 6.44 3.97 4.13
N TYR A 94 7.74 3.68 4.34
CA TYR A 94 8.77 4.72 4.39
C TYR A 94 8.97 5.46 3.07
N TYR A 95 8.85 4.77 1.94
CA TYR A 95 8.87 5.45 0.65
C TYR A 95 7.70 6.43 0.53
N ILE A 96 6.48 6.02 0.91
CA ILE A 96 5.31 6.90 0.90
C ILE A 96 5.51 8.08 1.86
N GLU A 97 6.04 7.85 3.05
CA GLU A 97 6.39 8.93 3.99
C GLU A 97 7.37 9.94 3.37
N SER A 98 8.37 9.46 2.64
CA SER A 98 9.40 10.33 2.04
C SER A 98 8.91 11.21 0.90
N ILE A 99 7.72 10.92 0.33
CA ILE A 99 7.13 11.67 -0.79
C ILE A 99 5.93 12.53 -0.36
N GLN A 100 5.71 12.71 0.95
CA GLN A 100 4.68 13.64 1.42
C GLN A 100 5.05 15.06 0.98
N ALA A 101 4.07 15.81 0.49
CA ALA A 101 4.21 17.23 0.25
C ALA A 101 4.29 18.00 1.58
N GLU A 102 4.96 19.15 1.57
CA GLU A 102 4.99 20.10 2.67
C GLU A 102 3.61 20.72 2.96
#